data_AF-A0A1U7GS56-F1
#
_entry.id   AF-A0A1U7GS56-F1
#
_cell.length_a   1.000
_cell.length_b   1.000
_cell.length_c   1.000
_cell.angle_alpha   90.00
_cell.angle_beta   90.00
_cell.angle_gamma   90.00
#
_symmetry.space_group_name_H-M   'P 1'
#
loop_
_entity.id
_entity.type
_entity.pdbx_description
1 polymer ?
#
loop_
_entity_poly.entity_id
_entity_poly.type
_entity_poly.pdbx_seq_one_letter_code
_entity_poly.pdbx_strand_id
1 'polypeptide(L)'
;MKMDAHDFGRLVDQLRKIQHPNPLPLLDTTERIMTDDNRQGILKGTDKDGGYMLAVTYRPEGKGKTASPRQKNNAKGRRGTFSGFGPAAAGLHNNLTSAEYRKLKGPPLAPRRAFSRVVTNYMTTPIVYGPLRFGVVGAWLNVVDAKGRTFLHHHFNGDGRLPKRDLAGIRPEGVKKLKTAFRNWGLDQLRWNKGT
;
A
#
# COMPACT_ATOMS: atom_id res chain seq x y z
N MET A 1 -16.45 26.68 -14.18
CA MET A 1 -17.63 26.13 -14.86
C MET A 1 -18.86 26.64 -14.12
N LYS A 2 -19.67 27.50 -14.74
CA LYS A 2 -20.95 27.93 -14.17
C LYS A 2 -22.00 26.93 -14.67
N MET A 3 -22.60 26.14 -13.79
CA MET A 3 -23.78 25.34 -14.09
C MET A 3 -25.01 26.17 -13.72
N ASP A 4 -26.03 26.18 -14.57
CA ASP A 4 -27.32 26.77 -14.22
C ASP A 4 -28.20 25.76 -13.46
N ALA A 5 -29.35 26.23 -12.97
CA ALA A 5 -30.27 25.40 -12.20
C ALA A 5 -30.85 24.22 -13.02
N HIS A 6 -30.95 24.38 -14.33
CA HIS A 6 -31.49 23.36 -15.23
C HIS A 6 -30.46 22.24 -15.50
N ASP A 7 -29.19 22.60 -15.67
CA ASP A 7 -28.07 21.66 -15.75
C ASP A 7 -27.88 20.88 -14.44
N PHE A 8 -28.10 21.54 -13.30
CA PHE A 8 -28.07 20.89 -12.00
C PHE A 8 -29.24 19.89 -11.84
N GLY A 9 -30.45 20.26 -12.26
CA GLY A 9 -31.61 19.35 -12.25
C GLY A 9 -31.38 18.08 -13.07
N ARG A 10 -30.85 18.22 -14.29
CA ARG A 10 -30.50 17.07 -15.16
C ARG A 10 -29.46 16.14 -14.52
N LEU A 11 -28.46 16.69 -13.84
CA LEU A 11 -27.45 15.89 -13.13
C LEU A 11 -28.08 15.12 -11.96
N VAL A 12 -28.92 15.76 -11.16
CA VAL A 12 -29.63 15.13 -10.04
C VAL A 12 -30.50 13.98 -10.54
N ASP A 13 -31.23 14.18 -11.63
CA ASP A 13 -32.08 13.14 -12.22
C ASP A 13 -31.26 11.97 -12.79
N GLN A 14 -30.08 12.23 -13.37
CA GLN A 14 -29.18 11.16 -13.81
C GLN A 14 -28.61 10.37 -12.63
N LEU A 15 -28.28 11.03 -11.52
CA LEU A 15 -27.79 10.37 -10.31
C LEU A 15 -28.88 9.51 -9.65
N ARG A 16 -30.13 9.98 -9.64
CA ARG A 16 -31.29 9.23 -9.13
C ARG A 16 -31.57 7.94 -9.90
N LYS A 17 -31.16 7.86 -11.17
CA LYS A 17 -31.32 6.66 -12.01
C LYS A 17 -30.32 5.55 -11.69
N ILE A 18 -29.26 5.84 -10.92
CA ILE A 18 -28.32 4.83 -10.45
C ILE A 18 -28.91 4.15 -9.22
N GLN A 19 -29.73 3.11 -9.44
CA GLN A 19 -30.37 2.38 -8.35
C GLN A 19 -29.45 1.32 -7.72
N HIS A 20 -28.53 0.75 -8.51
CA HIS A 20 -27.65 -0.33 -8.08
C HIS A 20 -26.20 -0.10 -8.54
N PRO A 21 -25.48 0.87 -7.94
CA PRO A 21 -24.08 1.06 -8.28
C PRO A 21 -23.29 -0.21 -7.96
N ASN A 22 -22.47 -0.67 -8.92
CA ASN A 22 -21.57 -1.82 -8.69
C ASN A 22 -20.18 -1.29 -8.29
N PRO A 23 -19.78 -1.40 -7.01
CA PRO A 23 -18.49 -0.88 -6.56
C PRO A 23 -17.30 -1.79 -6.90
N LEU A 24 -17.53 -3.05 -7.31
CA LEU A 24 -16.46 -4.04 -7.45
C LEU A 24 -15.32 -3.60 -8.39
N PRO A 25 -15.56 -3.01 -9.57
CA PRO A 25 -14.48 -2.55 -10.45
C PRO A 25 -13.63 -1.45 -9.82
N LEU A 26 -14.26 -0.54 -9.07
CA LEU A 26 -13.56 0.53 -8.36
C LEU A 26 -12.74 -0.03 -7.20
N LEU A 27 -13.28 -1.01 -6.47
CA LEU A 27 -12.60 -1.66 -5.35
C LEU A 27 -11.35 -2.41 -5.81
N ASP A 28 -11.43 -3.24 -6.86
CA ASP A 28 -10.26 -3.93 -7.44
C ASP A 28 -9.19 -2.92 -7.92
N THR A 29 -9.61 -1.84 -8.58
CA THR A 29 -8.69 -0.77 -8.99
C THR A 29 -8.03 -0.09 -7.79
N THR A 30 -8.80 0.14 -6.72
CA THR A 30 -8.31 0.76 -5.48
C THR A 30 -7.29 -0.13 -4.79
N GLU A 31 -7.53 -1.43 -4.69
CA GLU A 31 -6.59 -2.41 -4.13
C GLU A 31 -5.25 -2.41 -4.86
N ARG A 32 -5.28 -2.41 -6.20
CA ARG A 32 -4.07 -2.34 -7.03
C ARG A 32 -3.30 -1.05 -6.79
N ILE A 33 -3.98 0.10 -6.77
CA ILE A 33 -3.34 1.39 -6.53
C ILE A 33 -2.71 1.43 -5.13
N MET A 34 -3.42 0.96 -4.10
CA MET A 34 -2.89 0.91 -2.72
C MET A 34 -1.66 0.02 -2.61
N THR A 35 -1.72 -1.18 -3.21
CA THR A 35 -0.62 -2.15 -3.20
C THR A 35 0.62 -1.59 -3.92
N ASP A 36 0.43 -1.00 -5.10
CA ASP A 36 1.50 -0.41 -5.89
C ASP A 36 2.08 0.83 -5.23
N ASP A 37 1.25 1.72 -4.69
CA ASP A 37 1.71 2.93 -3.99
C ASP A 37 2.57 2.55 -2.78
N ASN A 38 2.08 1.64 -1.93
CA ASN A 38 2.80 1.17 -0.77
C ASN A 38 4.15 0.58 -1.17
N ARG A 39 4.16 -0.34 -2.14
CA ARG A 39 5.39 -0.98 -2.61
C ARG A 39 6.37 0.01 -3.19
N GLN A 40 5.94 0.86 -4.11
CA GLN A 40 6.83 1.80 -4.80
C GLN A 40 7.37 2.85 -3.83
N GLY A 41 6.52 3.39 -2.95
CA GLY A 41 6.91 4.36 -1.95
C GLY A 41 7.94 3.82 -0.96
N ILE A 42 7.69 2.62 -0.40
CA ILE A 42 8.67 1.95 0.47
C ILE A 42 10.01 1.74 -0.25
N LEU A 43 9.99 1.31 -1.51
CA LEU A 43 11.21 1.06 -2.29
C LEU A 43 11.97 2.33 -2.65
N LYS A 44 11.27 3.45 -2.82
CA LYS A 44 11.85 4.79 -2.95
C LYS A 44 12.34 5.35 -1.62
N GLY A 45 11.87 4.79 -0.50
CA GLY A 45 12.19 5.23 0.84
C GLY A 45 11.38 6.45 1.27
N THR A 46 10.15 6.58 0.77
CA THR A 46 9.24 7.68 1.14
C THR A 46 8.20 7.25 2.19
N ASP A 47 7.80 8.17 3.04
CA ASP A 47 6.72 8.02 4.01
C ASP A 47 5.32 8.17 3.35
N LYS A 48 4.26 8.14 4.15
CA LYS A 48 2.87 8.27 3.71
C LYS A 48 2.57 9.60 3.01
N ASP A 49 3.32 10.66 3.31
CA ASP A 49 3.13 11.99 2.75
C ASP A 49 3.94 12.17 1.46
N GLY A 50 4.76 11.17 1.11
CA GLY A 50 5.63 11.16 -0.07
C GLY A 50 7.00 11.80 0.18
N GLY A 51 7.28 12.27 1.40
CA GLY A 51 8.59 12.77 1.81
C GLY A 51 9.59 11.62 2.01
N TYR A 52 10.89 11.88 1.83
CA TYR A 52 11.90 10.85 2.11
C TYR A 52 12.01 10.58 3.60
N MET A 53 11.96 9.30 3.98
CA MET A 53 12.15 8.86 5.35
C MET A 53 13.56 9.16 5.84
N LEU A 54 13.68 9.53 7.12
CA LEU A 54 14.98 9.68 7.77
C LEU A 54 15.80 8.39 7.65
N ALA A 55 17.01 8.54 7.12
CA ALA A 55 17.96 7.46 6.94
C ALA A 55 18.28 6.76 8.28
N VAL A 56 18.77 5.54 8.20
CA VAL A 56 19.27 4.81 9.37
C VAL A 56 20.77 5.03 9.49
N THR A 57 21.23 5.47 10.66
CA THR A 57 22.64 5.83 10.90
C THR A 57 23.56 4.62 11.14
N TYR A 58 22.98 3.47 11.48
CA TYR A 58 23.73 2.27 11.89
C TYR A 58 24.00 1.28 10.74
N ARG A 59 23.55 1.57 9.52
CA ARG A 59 23.84 0.71 8.36
C ARG A 59 25.08 1.24 7.62
N PRO A 60 25.96 0.38 7.11
CA PRO A 60 27.16 0.81 6.41
C PRO A 60 26.77 1.49 5.10
N GLU A 61 27.09 2.78 5.00
CA GLU A 61 26.92 3.55 3.77
C GLU A 61 27.79 2.96 2.66
N GLY A 62 27.21 2.83 1.46
CA GLY A 62 27.91 2.31 0.27
C GLY A 62 28.31 0.83 0.28
N LYS A 63 28.47 0.20 1.46
CA LYS A 63 29.05 -1.15 1.64
C LYS A 63 28.03 -2.20 2.14
N GLY A 64 26.74 -1.86 2.21
CA GLY A 64 25.69 -2.78 2.62
C GLY A 64 25.56 -4.00 1.69
N LYS A 65 25.40 -5.18 2.27
CA LYS A 65 25.22 -6.44 1.55
C LYS A 65 23.83 -6.53 0.92
N THR A 66 23.71 -7.25 -0.19
CA THR A 66 22.42 -7.66 -0.72
C THR A 66 21.86 -8.82 0.11
N ALA A 67 20.54 -8.93 0.18
CA ALA A 67 19.90 -10.02 0.91
C ALA A 67 20.25 -11.39 0.27
N SER A 68 20.62 -12.36 1.11
CA SER A 68 20.93 -13.73 0.68
C SER A 68 19.68 -14.47 0.20
N PRO A 69 19.80 -15.60 -0.53
CA PRO A 69 18.65 -16.41 -0.94
C PRO A 69 17.75 -16.81 0.23
N ARG A 70 18.34 -17.26 1.35
CA ARG A 70 17.62 -17.56 2.59
C ARG A 70 16.78 -16.37 3.07
N GLN A 71 17.39 -15.18 3.11
CA GLN A 71 16.72 -13.94 3.56
C GLN A 71 15.59 -13.50 2.63
N LYS A 72 15.60 -13.98 1.38
CA LYS A 72 14.54 -13.80 0.38
C LYS A 72 13.54 -14.95 0.36
N ASN A 73 13.52 -15.86 1.35
CA ASN A 73 12.69 -17.08 1.34
C ASN A 73 12.92 -17.96 0.11
N ASN A 74 14.16 -18.00 -0.40
CA ASN A 74 14.50 -18.67 -1.66
C ASN A 74 13.67 -18.21 -2.86
N ALA A 75 13.04 -17.03 -2.77
CA ALA A 75 12.31 -16.45 -3.88
C ALA A 75 13.28 -16.19 -5.04
N LYS A 76 13.12 -16.94 -6.13
CA LYS A 76 13.86 -16.75 -7.37
C LYS A 76 13.28 -15.52 -8.09
N GLY A 77 13.70 -14.33 -7.69
CA GLY A 77 13.30 -13.11 -8.39
C GLY A 77 14.05 -12.96 -9.72
N ARG A 78 13.36 -13.02 -10.85
CA ARG A 78 13.85 -12.44 -12.12
C ARG A 78 13.77 -10.91 -12.00
N ARG A 79 14.69 -10.19 -12.64
CA ARG A 79 14.69 -8.71 -12.64
C ARG A 79 13.35 -8.24 -13.25
N GLY A 80 12.54 -7.51 -12.48
CA GLY A 80 11.24 -7.00 -12.93
C GLY A 80 10.01 -7.88 -12.66
N THR A 81 10.16 -9.10 -12.14
CA THR A 81 9.01 -9.96 -11.78
C THR A 81 8.77 -9.95 -10.27
N PHE A 82 7.53 -9.67 -9.86
CA PHE A 82 7.07 -9.84 -8.49
C PHE A 82 6.84 -11.33 -8.26
N SER A 83 7.71 -11.98 -7.49
CA SER A 83 7.61 -13.42 -7.17
C SER A 83 6.54 -13.75 -6.12
N GLY A 84 5.45 -12.97 -6.10
CA GLY A 84 4.35 -13.11 -5.15
C GLY A 84 4.71 -12.76 -3.70
N PHE A 85 3.69 -12.79 -2.86
CA PHE A 85 3.81 -12.85 -1.42
C PHE A 85 4.32 -14.27 -1.08
N GLY A 86 5.55 -14.39 -0.57
CA GLY A 86 6.04 -15.68 -0.07
C GLY A 86 5.04 -16.24 0.95
N PRO A 87 4.93 -17.57 1.11
CA PRO A 87 3.89 -18.18 1.94
C PRO A 87 3.89 -17.55 3.34
N ALA A 88 2.71 -17.12 3.81
CA ALA A 88 2.52 -16.53 5.14
C ALA A 88 3.09 -17.42 6.26
N ALA A 89 3.15 -18.74 6.03
CA ALA A 89 3.75 -19.76 6.88
C ALA A 89 5.27 -19.60 7.12
N ALA A 90 5.99 -18.82 6.31
CA ALA A 90 7.38 -18.45 6.60
C ALA A 90 7.52 -17.38 7.71
N GLY A 91 6.38 -16.91 8.26
CA GLY A 91 6.20 -15.69 9.06
C GLY A 91 7.01 -15.54 10.35
N LEU A 92 7.63 -16.60 10.86
CA LEU A 92 8.53 -16.53 12.02
C LEU A 92 9.98 -16.94 11.69
N HIS A 93 10.20 -17.82 10.71
CA HIS A 93 11.52 -18.40 10.42
C HIS A 93 12.41 -17.52 9.52
N ASN A 94 11.88 -16.43 8.94
CA ASN A 94 12.65 -15.50 8.08
C ASN A 94 12.73 -14.07 8.65
N ASN A 95 12.76 -13.97 9.98
CA ASN A 95 12.98 -12.73 10.70
C ASN A 95 14.47 -12.41 10.77
N LEU A 96 14.83 -11.17 10.44
CA LEU A 96 16.20 -10.70 10.56
C LEU A 96 16.51 -10.43 12.03
N THR A 97 17.65 -10.90 12.48
CA THR A 97 18.28 -10.37 13.69
C THR A 97 18.70 -8.92 13.48
N SER A 98 18.88 -8.15 14.56
CA SER A 98 19.40 -6.78 14.47
C SER A 98 20.77 -6.73 13.77
N ALA A 99 21.62 -7.74 13.98
CA ALA A 99 22.93 -7.84 13.34
C ALA A 99 22.83 -8.04 11.82
N GLU A 100 21.91 -8.90 11.36
CA GLU A 100 21.65 -9.08 9.92
C GLU A 100 21.05 -7.81 9.31
N TYR A 101 20.07 -7.21 9.98
CA TYR A 101 19.40 -5.99 9.52
C TYR A 101 20.39 -4.83 9.29
N ARG A 102 21.37 -4.67 10.18
CA ARG A 102 22.40 -3.63 10.09
C ARG A 102 23.32 -3.80 8.88
N LYS A 103 23.52 -5.03 8.39
CA LYS A 103 24.44 -5.33 7.28
C LYS A 103 23.82 -5.13 5.90
N LEU A 104 22.50 -5.03 5.79
CA LEU A 104 21.79 -5.05 4.52
C LEU A 104 21.59 -3.65 3.92
N LYS A 105 21.72 -3.55 2.59
CA LYS A 105 21.39 -2.33 1.85
C LYS A 105 19.89 -2.21 1.59
N GLY A 106 19.33 -1.04 1.80
CA GLY A 106 17.96 -0.71 1.39
C GLY A 106 17.41 0.51 2.10
N PRO A 107 16.19 0.94 1.75
CA PRO A 107 15.50 2.02 2.44
C PRO A 107 15.29 1.72 3.93
N PRO A 108 14.98 2.75 4.72
CA PRO A 108 14.47 2.55 6.08
C PRO A 108 13.27 1.59 6.07
N LEU A 109 13.19 0.73 7.08
CA LEU A 109 12.15 -0.31 7.24
C LEU A 109 12.12 -1.42 6.16
N ALA A 110 12.83 -1.25 5.03
CA ALA A 110 12.91 -2.22 3.95
C ALA A 110 14.36 -2.69 3.64
N PRO A 111 15.07 -3.31 4.61
CA PRO A 111 16.45 -3.81 4.43
C PRO A 111 16.62 -4.81 3.28
N ARG A 112 15.56 -5.51 2.89
CA ARG A 112 15.58 -6.52 1.83
C ARG A 112 14.97 -6.00 0.53
N ARG A 113 14.78 -4.68 0.42
CA ARG A 113 14.08 -4.01 -0.69
C ARG A 113 12.72 -4.68 -0.92
N ALA A 114 12.46 -5.19 -2.13
CA ALA A 114 11.18 -5.80 -2.52
C ALA A 114 10.82 -7.06 -1.74
N PHE A 115 11.79 -7.71 -1.10
CA PHE A 115 11.59 -8.90 -0.26
C PHE A 115 11.41 -8.56 1.22
N SER A 116 11.26 -7.28 1.56
CA SER A 116 11.00 -6.87 2.95
C SER A 116 9.54 -7.13 3.28
N ARG A 117 9.23 -7.56 4.50
CA ARG A 117 7.86 -7.88 4.92
C ARG A 117 6.92 -6.68 4.93
N VAL A 118 7.44 -5.47 5.14
CA VAL A 118 6.67 -4.23 4.93
C VAL A 118 6.18 -4.07 3.48
N VAL A 119 6.78 -4.77 2.53
CA VAL A 119 6.32 -4.87 1.13
C VAL A 119 5.53 -6.16 0.92
N THR A 120 6.09 -7.31 1.26
CA THR A 120 5.51 -8.63 0.94
C THR A 120 4.37 -9.06 1.85
N ASN A 121 4.07 -8.32 2.90
CA ASN A 121 2.96 -8.68 3.79
C ASN A 121 1.97 -7.54 3.95
N TYR A 122 2.05 -6.53 3.07
CA TYR A 122 0.98 -5.57 2.92
C TYR A 122 -0.15 -6.24 2.14
N MET A 123 -1.32 -6.33 2.77
CA MET A 123 -2.52 -6.92 2.19
C MET A 123 -3.61 -5.88 2.15
N THR A 124 -4.38 -5.89 1.07
CA THR A 124 -5.61 -5.11 0.94
C THR A 124 -6.80 -6.06 1.00
N THR A 125 -7.95 -5.53 1.41
CA THR A 125 -9.21 -6.26 1.34
C THR A 125 -10.33 -5.26 1.07
N PRO A 126 -11.21 -5.53 0.10
CA PRO A 126 -12.38 -4.71 -0.14
C PRO A 126 -13.40 -4.95 0.97
N ILE A 127 -14.07 -3.88 1.39
CA ILE A 127 -15.15 -3.94 2.37
C ILE A 127 -16.35 -3.19 1.80
N VAL A 128 -17.50 -3.88 1.76
CA VAL A 128 -18.77 -3.32 1.32
C VAL A 128 -19.74 -3.40 2.49
N TYR A 129 -20.12 -2.23 3.02
CA TYR A 129 -21.13 -2.09 4.07
C TYR A 129 -22.53 -1.80 3.52
N GLY A 130 -22.60 -1.38 2.25
CA GLY A 130 -23.85 -1.04 1.56
C GLY A 130 -23.58 -0.45 0.18
N PRO A 131 -24.64 -0.13 -0.59
CA PRO A 131 -24.52 0.31 -1.98
C PRO A 131 -23.72 1.61 -2.16
N LEU A 132 -23.72 2.48 -1.15
CA LEU A 132 -22.98 3.75 -1.16
C LEU A 132 -21.88 3.82 -0.10
N ARG A 133 -21.62 2.71 0.61
CA ARG A 133 -20.62 2.64 1.67
C ARG A 133 -19.72 1.45 1.45
N PHE A 134 -18.65 1.67 0.71
CA PHE A 134 -17.65 0.68 0.39
C PHE A 134 -16.26 1.32 0.41
N GLY A 135 -15.22 0.50 0.54
CA GLY A 135 -13.84 0.96 0.52
C GLY A 135 -12.87 -0.21 0.54
N VAL A 136 -11.58 0.10 0.60
CA VAL A 136 -10.51 -0.88 0.73
C VAL A 136 -9.75 -0.57 2.01
N VAL A 137 -9.47 -1.60 2.80
CA VAL A 137 -8.60 -1.50 3.97
C VAL A 137 -7.27 -2.18 3.63
N GLY A 138 -6.17 -1.53 3.99
CA GLY A 138 -4.82 -2.07 3.87
C GLY A 138 -4.24 -2.34 5.26
N ALA A 139 -3.59 -3.49 5.43
CA ALA A 139 -2.95 -3.89 6.68
C ALA A 139 -1.64 -4.65 6.44
N TRP A 140 -0.76 -4.66 7.44
CA TRP A 140 0.45 -5.47 7.42
C TRP A 140 0.28 -6.71 8.29
N LEU A 141 0.29 -7.89 7.67
CA LEU A 141 0.19 -9.16 8.40
C LEU A 141 1.58 -9.70 8.78
N ASN A 142 1.74 -10.21 9.99
CA ASN A 142 2.98 -10.89 10.41
C ASN A 142 4.27 -10.06 10.21
N VAL A 143 4.18 -8.73 10.32
CA VAL A 143 5.36 -7.85 10.36
C VAL A 143 5.82 -7.68 11.82
N VAL A 144 6.56 -8.69 12.27
CA VAL A 144 7.02 -8.86 13.65
C VAL A 144 8.54 -9.02 13.76
N ASP A 145 9.16 -8.80 14.90
CA ASP A 145 10.60 -9.03 15.08
C ASP A 145 10.94 -10.53 15.15
N ALA A 146 12.22 -10.87 15.38
CA ALA A 146 12.66 -12.26 15.52
C ALA A 146 12.04 -13.02 16.70
N LYS A 147 11.40 -12.31 17.66
CA LYS A 147 10.69 -12.87 18.81
C LYS A 147 9.16 -12.84 18.62
N GLY A 148 8.67 -12.49 17.42
CA GLY A 148 7.23 -12.43 17.14
C GLY A 148 6.54 -11.15 17.61
N ARG A 149 7.27 -10.10 18.02
CA ARG A 149 6.68 -8.85 18.53
C ARG A 149 6.40 -7.87 17.39
N THR A 150 5.22 -7.25 17.36
CA THR A 150 4.90 -6.18 16.41
C THR A 150 5.73 -4.93 16.72
N PHE A 151 6.28 -4.27 15.69
CA PHE A 151 7.15 -3.10 15.89
C PHE A 151 6.88 -1.91 14.94
N LEU A 152 6.01 -2.06 13.95
CA LEU A 152 5.76 -0.99 12.97
C LEU A 152 5.12 0.25 13.59
N HIS A 153 4.19 0.08 14.52
CA HIS A 153 3.52 1.19 15.18
C HIS A 153 4.52 2.14 15.86
N HIS A 154 5.58 1.62 16.49
CA HIS A 154 6.66 2.44 17.05
C HIS A 154 7.37 3.29 16.00
N HIS A 155 7.57 2.77 14.79
CA HIS A 155 8.11 3.56 13.69
C HIS A 155 7.12 4.58 13.15
N PHE A 156 5.82 4.26 13.12
CA PHE A 156 4.81 5.18 12.60
C PHE A 156 4.56 6.36 13.55
N ASN A 157 4.66 6.12 14.85
CA ASN A 157 4.47 7.15 15.86
C ASN A 157 5.77 7.88 16.20
N GLY A 158 6.93 7.26 15.98
CA GLY A 158 8.21 7.77 16.44
C GLY A 158 8.41 7.55 17.94
N ASP A 159 7.95 6.41 18.46
CA ASP A 159 7.99 6.11 19.89
C ASP A 159 9.43 5.92 20.39
N GLY A 160 9.68 6.37 21.63
CA GLY A 160 10.97 6.23 22.30
C GLY A 160 12.07 7.06 21.62
N ARG A 161 13.14 6.39 21.16
CA ARG A 161 14.29 7.03 20.46
C ARG A 161 14.26 6.76 18.95
N LEU A 162 13.15 6.29 18.41
CA LEU A 162 13.02 5.97 16.99
C LEU A 162 12.48 7.19 16.23
N PRO A 163 13.10 7.60 15.11
CA PRO A 163 12.49 8.63 14.28
C PRO A 163 11.24 8.09 13.58
N LYS A 164 10.26 8.98 13.42
CA LYS A 164 9.00 8.71 12.72
C LYS A 164 9.25 8.35 11.25
N ARG A 165 8.63 7.26 10.80
CA ARG A 165 8.70 6.67 9.46
C ARG A 165 7.35 6.05 9.13
N ASP A 166 6.34 6.91 9.07
CA ASP A 166 4.96 6.49 8.89
C ASP A 166 4.72 6.02 7.46
N LEU A 167 4.39 4.74 7.29
CA LEU A 167 4.02 4.16 6.01
C LEU A 167 2.51 4.06 5.85
N ALA A 168 1.73 4.30 6.91
CA ALA A 168 0.30 4.10 6.94
C ALA A 168 -0.41 5.22 6.19
N GLY A 169 -0.75 4.96 4.94
CA GLY A 169 -1.50 5.89 4.11
C GLY A 169 -1.23 5.66 2.64
N ILE A 170 -1.87 6.49 1.83
CA ILE A 170 -1.70 6.50 0.38
C ILE A 170 -1.01 7.82 0.06
N ARG A 171 0.11 7.75 -0.65
CA ARG A 171 0.90 8.94 -0.98
C ARG A 171 0.13 9.87 -1.92
N PRO A 172 0.51 11.16 -2.01
CA PRO A 172 -0.19 12.12 -2.84
C PRO A 172 -0.43 11.65 -4.30
N GLU A 173 0.54 10.97 -4.91
CA GLU A 173 0.39 10.41 -6.25
C GLU A 173 -0.63 9.25 -6.31
N GLY A 174 -0.64 8.36 -5.31
CA GLY A 174 -1.67 7.34 -5.18
C GLY A 174 -3.06 7.95 -4.98
N VAL A 175 -3.18 9.01 -4.17
CA VAL A 175 -4.44 9.74 -3.97
C VAL A 175 -4.95 10.34 -5.27
N LYS A 176 -4.07 10.94 -6.09
CA LYS A 176 -4.44 11.44 -7.42
C LYS A 176 -5.00 10.32 -8.31
N LYS A 177 -4.34 9.16 -8.34
CA LYS A 177 -4.82 8.00 -9.12
C LYS A 177 -6.18 7.51 -8.63
N LEU A 178 -6.40 7.45 -7.33
CA LEU A 178 -7.69 7.07 -6.75
C LEU A 178 -8.81 8.04 -7.11
N LYS A 179 -8.55 9.35 -7.05
CA LYS A 179 -9.53 10.36 -7.49
C LYS A 179 -9.92 10.18 -8.95
N THR A 180 -8.95 9.90 -9.82
CA THR A 180 -9.20 9.61 -11.24
C THR A 180 -9.99 8.31 -11.41
N ALA A 181 -9.62 7.23 -10.72
CA ALA A 181 -10.32 5.96 -10.77
C ALA A 181 -11.79 6.09 -10.32
N PHE A 182 -12.02 6.81 -9.22
CA PHE A 182 -13.36 7.10 -8.71
C PHE A 182 -14.19 7.90 -9.73
N ARG A 183 -13.60 8.94 -10.32
CA ARG A 183 -14.27 9.74 -11.36
C ARG A 183 -14.67 8.87 -12.55
N ASN A 184 -13.76 8.06 -13.06
CA ASN A 184 -14.02 7.20 -14.22
C ASN A 184 -15.11 6.18 -13.92
N TRP A 185 -15.03 5.52 -12.75
CA TRP A 185 -16.09 4.61 -12.29
C TRP A 185 -17.44 5.30 -12.21
N GLY A 186 -17.52 6.50 -11.63
CA GLY A 186 -18.77 7.26 -11.52
C GLY A 186 -19.37 7.61 -12.89
N LEU A 187 -18.52 7.97 -13.86
CA LEU A 187 -18.96 8.18 -15.25
C LEU A 187 -19.49 6.89 -15.89
N ASP A 188 -18.88 5.74 -15.60
CA ASP A 188 -19.34 4.45 -16.11
C ASP A 188 -20.69 4.05 -15.49
N GLN A 189 -20.89 4.31 -14.19
CA GLN A 189 -22.19 4.09 -13.54
C GLN A 189 -23.29 4.92 -14.22
N LEU A 190 -23.02 6.21 -14.50
CA LEU A 190 -23.97 7.09 -15.19
C LEU A 190 -24.29 6.64 -16.62
N ARG A 191 -23.33 6.03 -17.31
CA ARG A 191 -23.49 5.58 -18.70
C ARG A 191 -24.29 4.29 -18.79
N TRP A 192 -23.98 3.32 -17.92
CA TRP A 192 -24.39 1.93 -18.12
C TRP A 192 -25.34 1.38 -17.05
N ASN A 193 -25.45 2.01 -15.88
CA ASN A 193 -26.32 1.58 -14.76
C ASN A 193 -27.53 2.50 -14.59
N LYS A 194 -28.24 2.78 -15.69
CA LYS A 194 -29.53 3.46 -15.64
C LYS A 194 -30.61 2.39 -15.40
N GLY A 195 -31.37 2.52 -14.31
CA GLY A 195 -32.62 1.76 -14.19
C GLY A 195 -33.51 2.05 -15.40
N THR A 196 -34.01 0.98 -16.03
CA THR A 196 -35.02 1.03 -17.08
C THR A 196 -36.24 1.82 -16.62
#